data_AF-A0A0F7JV16-F1
#
_entry.id   AF-A0A0F7JV16-F1
#
_cell.length_a   1.000
_cell.length_b   1.000
_cell.length_c   1.000
_cell.angle_alpha   90.00
_cell.angle_beta   90.00
_cell.angle_gamma   90.00
#
_symmetry.space_group_name_H-M   'P 1'
#
loop_
_entity.id
_entity.type
_entity.pdbx_description
1 polymer ?
#
loop_
_entity_poly.entity_id
_entity_poly.type
_entity_poly.pdbx_seq_one_letter_code
_entity_poly.pdbx_strand_id
1 'polypeptide(L)'
;MYTARSFLPTFLLGWGLGAALTFAVRGVGGALLTNPCEGHTILALLVPLLLGPGGLAFTARHWRQPARAALGLGLVVASLMPALFVGAQDIGGLRRTGCAGGYVVISEVVSGQRGESISALALAAGTERTLTARVGGYTRQTHPGLFTVSGAASTPGVVVTTSRAQVHAGEDFTVTVRVLPTTPVNSYTAGVNAVITQGGKRIPASGTLELNVRPRQP
;
A
#
# COMPACT_ATOMS: atom_id res chain seq x y z
N MET A 1 26.34 39.35 0.43
CA MET A 1 26.08 38.89 -0.96
C MET A 1 26.34 37.41 -1.04
N TYR A 2 25.34 36.63 -1.48
CA TYR A 2 25.45 35.20 -1.70
C TYR A 2 26.24 34.94 -2.98
N THR A 3 27.33 34.19 -2.92
CA THR A 3 27.98 33.67 -4.14
C THR A 3 27.59 32.21 -4.31
N ALA A 4 26.94 31.89 -5.43
CA ALA A 4 26.55 30.52 -5.77
C ALA A 4 27.72 29.51 -5.65
N ARG A 5 28.97 29.99 -5.86
CA ARG A 5 30.22 29.24 -5.70
C ARG A 5 30.51 28.71 -4.29
N SER A 6 30.06 29.39 -3.24
CA SER A 6 30.29 28.95 -1.84
C SER A 6 29.11 28.18 -1.25
N PHE A 7 27.91 28.46 -1.74
CA PHE A 7 26.68 27.81 -1.30
C PHE A 7 26.52 26.39 -1.87
N LEU A 8 26.74 26.22 -3.17
CA LEU A 8 26.55 24.95 -3.88
C LEU A 8 27.40 23.78 -3.34
N PRO A 9 28.72 23.91 -3.09
CA PRO A 9 29.51 22.78 -2.59
C PRO A 9 29.07 22.35 -1.19
N THR A 10 28.72 23.30 -0.33
CA THR A 10 28.31 23.02 1.04
C THR A 10 26.92 22.38 1.11
N PHE A 11 26.02 22.78 0.20
CA PHE A 11 24.73 22.14 -0.01
C PHE A 11 24.89 20.69 -0.52
N LEU A 12 25.72 20.48 -1.55
CA LEU A 12 25.98 19.14 -2.10
C LEU A 12 26.65 18.22 -1.08
N LEU A 13 27.52 18.76 -0.21
CA LEU A 13 28.08 18.01 0.92
C LEU A 13 27.00 17.59 1.92
N GLY A 14 26.09 18.49 2.30
CA GLY A 14 24.95 18.16 3.16
C GLY A 14 24.05 17.10 2.54
N TRP A 15 23.76 17.23 1.24
CA TRP A 15 22.97 16.25 0.50
C TRP A 15 23.66 14.88 0.40
N GLY A 16 24.94 14.87 0.01
CA GLY A 16 25.74 13.65 -0.13
C GLY A 16 25.92 12.93 1.20
N LEU A 17 26.08 13.67 2.30
CA LEU A 17 26.19 13.10 3.64
C LEU A 17 24.86 12.48 4.09
N GLY A 18 23.72 13.12 3.80
CA GLY A 18 22.39 12.54 4.05
C GLY A 18 22.12 11.30 3.20
N ALA A 19 22.54 11.30 1.93
CA ALA A 19 22.44 10.14 1.05
C ALA A 19 23.32 8.97 1.54
N ALA A 20 24.59 9.24 1.87
CA ALA A 20 25.52 8.25 2.40
C ALA A 20 25.00 7.64 3.70
N LEU A 21 24.47 8.44 4.63
CA LEU A 21 23.84 7.96 5.86
C LEU A 21 22.65 7.04 5.57
N THR A 22 21.81 7.40 4.59
CA THR A 22 20.66 6.60 4.17
C THR A 22 21.09 5.23 3.68
N PHE A 23 22.07 5.17 2.78
CA PHE A 23 22.58 3.90 2.26
C PHE A 23 23.36 3.09 3.30
N ALA A 24 24.08 3.75 4.20
CA ALA A 24 24.78 3.08 5.30
C ALA A 24 23.80 2.41 6.27
N VAL A 25 22.78 3.13 6.74
CA VAL A 25 21.74 2.57 7.63
C VAL A 25 21.00 1.44 6.93
N ARG A 26 20.71 1.58 5.63
CA ARG A 26 20.09 0.53 4.83
C ARG A 26 20.97 -0.72 4.69
N GLY A 27 22.26 -0.54 4.40
CA GLY A 27 23.22 -1.64 4.28
C GLY A 27 23.39 -2.39 5.60
N VAL A 28 23.49 -1.66 6.71
CA VAL A 28 23.54 -2.22 8.06
C VAL A 28 22.23 -2.93 8.41
N GLY A 29 21.08 -2.31 8.11
CA GLY A 29 19.77 -2.91 8.34
C GLY A 29 19.55 -4.20 7.54
N GLY A 30 19.97 -4.24 6.27
CA GLY A 30 19.90 -5.45 5.44
C GLY A 30 20.85 -6.58 5.87
N ALA A 31 21.95 -6.24 6.58
CA ALA A 31 22.87 -7.24 7.13
C ALA A 31 22.42 -7.77 8.51
N LEU A 32 21.74 -6.95 9.33
CA LEU A 32 21.27 -7.32 10.66
C LEU A 32 19.86 -7.94 10.69
N LEU A 33 18.98 -7.56 9.77
CA LEU A 33 17.60 -8.05 9.71
C LEU A 33 17.49 -9.12 8.61
N THR A 34 17.55 -10.39 9.01
CA THR A 34 17.36 -11.54 8.11
C THR A 34 15.90 -11.79 7.75
N ASN A 35 14.95 -11.31 8.57
CA ASN A 35 13.51 -11.45 8.33
C ASN A 35 12.95 -10.18 7.66
N PRO A 36 12.40 -10.26 6.44
CA PRO A 36 11.89 -9.08 5.72
C PRO A 36 10.70 -8.42 6.45
N CYS A 37 9.96 -9.16 7.27
CA CYS A 37 8.75 -8.65 7.93
C CYS A 37 9.01 -7.99 9.29
N GLU A 38 10.24 -7.99 9.80
CA GLU A 38 10.56 -7.49 11.13
C GLU A 38 11.52 -6.28 11.03
N GLY A 39 11.16 -5.15 11.63
CA GLY A 39 12.04 -3.99 11.78
C GLY A 39 12.29 -3.11 10.54
N HIS A 40 12.09 -3.61 9.32
CA HIS A 40 12.38 -2.84 8.09
C HIS A 40 11.52 -1.58 7.92
N THR A 41 10.26 -1.59 8.35
CA THR A 41 9.36 -0.42 8.28
C THR A 41 9.81 0.71 9.21
N ILE A 42 10.28 0.36 10.41
CA ILE A 42 10.80 1.33 11.38
C ILE A 42 12.13 1.91 10.87
N LEU A 43 13.02 1.05 10.37
CA LEU A 43 14.30 1.46 9.83
C LEU A 43 14.15 2.39 8.60
N ALA A 44 13.18 2.10 7.72
CA ALA A 44 12.85 2.91 6.56
C ALA A 44 12.32 4.31 6.91
N LEU A 45 11.65 4.45 8.06
CA LEU A 45 11.09 5.73 8.52
C LEU A 45 12.04 6.53 9.41
N LEU A 46 12.93 5.86 10.15
CA LEU A 46 13.82 6.49 11.13
C LEU A 46 14.75 7.53 10.48
N VAL A 47 15.33 7.19 9.33
CA VAL A 47 16.30 8.05 8.63
C VAL A 47 15.65 9.34 8.08
N PRO A 48 14.53 9.29 7.33
CA PRO A 48 13.78 10.49 6.95
C PRO A 48 13.34 11.35 8.14
N LEU A 49 12.87 10.71 9.23
CA LEU A 49 12.38 11.41 10.42
C LEU A 49 13.50 12.07 11.25
N LEU A 50 14.73 11.57 11.17
CA LEU A 50 15.88 12.20 11.83
C LEU A 50 16.47 13.33 10.95
N LEU A 51 16.62 13.07 9.65
CA LEU A 51 17.28 13.99 8.72
C LEU A 51 16.44 15.23 8.42
N GLY A 52 15.10 15.11 8.32
CA GLY A 52 14.24 16.26 8.03
C GLY A 52 14.21 17.29 9.18
N PRO A 53 13.60 16.95 10.33
CA PRO A 53 13.61 17.79 11.53
C PRO A 53 15.02 18.18 12.00
N GLY A 54 15.99 17.26 11.96
CA GLY A 54 17.37 17.53 12.34
C GLY A 54 18.07 18.52 11.40
N GLY A 55 17.86 18.41 10.09
CA GLY A 55 18.35 19.37 9.09
C GLY A 55 17.72 20.75 9.25
N LEU A 56 16.42 20.82 9.57
CA LEU A 56 15.73 22.09 9.85
C LEU A 56 16.25 22.75 11.13
N ALA A 57 16.42 22.01 12.22
CA ALA A 57 16.97 22.52 13.46
C ALA A 57 18.42 23.03 13.29
N PHE A 58 19.24 22.30 12.51
CA PHE A 58 20.61 22.71 12.20
C PHE A 58 20.65 24.01 11.38
N THR A 59 19.75 24.13 10.39
CA THR A 59 19.60 25.33 9.55
C THR A 59 19.16 26.52 10.39
N ALA A 60 18.14 26.34 11.24
CA ALA A 60 17.61 27.40 12.10
C ALA A 60 18.66 27.90 13.11
N ARG A 61 19.45 27.00 13.71
CA ARG A 61 20.52 27.37 14.65
C ARG A 61 21.66 28.13 14.00
N HIS A 62 21.91 27.91 12.70
CA HIS A 62 23.01 28.52 11.95
C HIS A 62 22.54 29.52 10.89
N TRP A 63 21.35 30.11 11.06
CA TRP A 63 20.75 31.03 10.07
C TRP A 63 21.66 32.25 9.73
N ARG A 64 22.51 32.68 10.68
CA ARG A 64 23.48 33.77 10.49
C ARG A 64 24.76 33.34 9.76
N GLN A 65 24.97 32.06 9.51
CA GLN A 65 26.17 31.49 8.87
C GLN A 65 25.77 30.76 7.57
N PRO A 66 25.88 31.40 6.40
CA PRO A 66 25.26 30.92 5.16
C PRO A 66 25.79 29.56 4.69
N ALA A 67 27.07 29.26 4.91
CA ALA A 67 27.64 27.95 4.57
C ALA A 67 27.03 26.82 5.42
N ARG A 68 26.83 27.03 6.72
CA ARG A 68 26.25 26.01 7.62
C ARG A 68 24.74 25.86 7.42
N ALA A 69 24.04 26.95 7.10
CA ALA A 69 22.64 26.90 6.71
C ALA A 69 22.44 26.11 5.39
N ALA A 70 23.34 26.26 4.41
CA ALA A 70 23.31 25.48 3.17
C ALA A 70 23.49 23.97 3.39
N LEU A 71 24.35 23.59 4.34
CA LEU A 71 24.57 22.19 4.73
C LEU A 71 23.30 21.58 5.35
N GLY A 72 22.65 22.32 6.25
CA GLY A 72 21.38 21.91 6.87
C GLY A 72 20.25 21.77 5.84
N LEU A 73 20.14 22.70 4.90
CA LEU A 73 19.21 22.60 3.77
C LEU A 73 19.49 21.37 2.88
N GLY A 74 20.77 21.06 2.63
CA GLY A 74 21.18 19.85 1.92
C GLY A 74 20.71 18.56 2.62
N LEU A 75 20.78 18.51 3.95
CA LEU A 75 20.27 17.37 4.75
C LEU A 75 18.73 17.26 4.68
N VAL A 76 18.02 18.39 4.69
CA VAL A 76 16.55 18.40 4.50
C VAL A 76 16.19 17.87 3.12
N VAL A 77 16.87 18.31 2.07
CA VAL A 77 16.62 17.81 0.72
C VAL A 77 16.96 16.32 0.61
N ALA A 78 18.04 15.85 1.25
CA ALA A 78 18.38 14.44 1.33
C ALA A 78 17.29 13.59 2.02
N SER A 79 16.58 14.17 3.01
CA SER A 79 15.45 13.50 3.67
C SER A 79 14.28 13.26 2.71
N LEU A 80 14.05 14.17 1.74
CA LEU A 80 13.04 14.01 0.70
C LEU A 80 13.51 13.09 -0.43
N MET A 81 14.73 13.33 -0.95
CA MET A 81 15.40 12.50 -1.94
C MET A 81 16.90 12.40 -1.61
N PRO A 82 17.44 11.20 -1.29
CA PRO A 82 16.88 9.89 -1.63
C PRO A 82 16.09 9.17 -0.53
N ALA A 83 16.11 9.64 0.72
CA ALA A 83 15.67 8.82 1.86
C ALA A 83 14.20 8.41 1.79
N LEU A 84 13.30 9.36 1.55
CA LEU A 84 11.86 9.07 1.48
C LEU A 84 11.47 8.27 0.23
N PHE A 85 12.08 8.55 -0.92
CA PHE A 85 11.84 7.80 -2.15
C PHE A 85 12.19 6.32 -2.01
N VAL A 86 13.37 6.04 -1.48
CA VAL A 86 13.85 4.67 -1.27
C VAL A 86 13.03 3.97 -0.18
N GLY A 87 12.70 4.68 0.92
CA GLY A 87 11.83 4.14 1.97
C GLY A 87 10.43 3.77 1.45
N ALA A 88 9.85 4.57 0.55
CA ALA A 88 8.56 4.26 -0.07
C ALA A 88 8.61 3.01 -0.96
N GLN A 89 9.70 2.80 -1.71
CA GLN A 89 9.89 1.59 -2.51
C GLN A 89 9.97 0.33 -1.65
N ASP A 90 10.66 0.39 -0.52
CA ASP A 90 10.75 -0.72 0.43
C ASP A 90 9.40 -1.09 1.00
N ILE A 91 8.66 -0.10 1.49
CA ILE A 91 7.31 -0.31 2.03
C ILE A 91 6.42 -0.93 0.94
N GLY A 92 6.58 -0.50 -0.32
CA GLY A 92 5.93 -1.10 -1.46
C GLY A 92 6.32 -2.56 -1.71
N GLY A 93 7.59 -2.92 -1.54
CA GLY A 93 8.09 -4.30 -1.63
C GLY A 93 7.58 -5.19 -0.49
N LEU A 94 7.59 -4.68 0.75
CA LEU A 94 7.04 -5.34 1.93
C LEU A 94 5.53 -5.61 1.78
N ARG A 95 4.81 -4.68 1.17
CA ARG A 95 3.40 -4.87 0.79
C ARG A 95 3.21 -5.97 -0.23
N ARG A 96 4.10 -6.11 -1.21
CA ARG A 96 3.99 -7.16 -2.25
C ARG A 96 4.40 -8.55 -1.78
N THR A 97 5.20 -8.64 -0.73
CA THR A 97 5.75 -9.91 -0.22
C THR A 97 4.91 -10.55 0.90
N GLY A 98 3.95 -9.80 1.47
CA GLY A 98 3.01 -10.30 2.46
C GLY A 98 3.25 -9.80 3.87
N CYS A 99 4.33 -9.02 4.06
CA CYS A 99 4.71 -8.50 5.37
C CYS A 99 3.76 -7.41 5.89
N ALA A 100 3.04 -6.72 5.00
CA ALA A 100 2.03 -5.72 5.38
C ALA A 100 0.60 -6.28 5.49
N GLY A 101 0.44 -7.61 5.42
CA GLY A 101 -0.86 -8.27 5.32
C GLY A 101 -1.41 -8.29 3.90
N GLY A 102 -2.35 -9.20 3.68
CA GLY A 102 -2.98 -9.42 2.38
C GLY A 102 -4.23 -8.58 2.21
N TYR A 103 -4.55 -8.32 0.95
CA TYR A 103 -5.74 -7.58 0.55
C TYR A 103 -6.34 -8.23 -0.69
N VAL A 104 -7.65 -8.10 -0.88
CA VAL A 104 -8.29 -8.55 -2.12
C VAL A 104 -8.55 -7.32 -2.98
N VAL A 105 -7.98 -7.31 -4.18
CA VAL A 105 -8.24 -6.26 -5.17
C VAL A 105 -9.47 -6.66 -5.95
N ILE A 106 -10.47 -5.78 -6.01
CA ILE A 106 -11.69 -5.96 -6.79
C ILE A 106 -11.63 -4.99 -7.97
N SER A 107 -11.84 -5.49 -9.16
CA SER A 107 -11.75 -4.74 -10.41
C SER A 107 -12.98 -4.99 -11.28
N GLU A 108 -13.30 -4.03 -12.12
CA GLU A 108 -14.33 -4.22 -13.14
C GLU A 108 -13.88 -5.20 -14.21
N VAL A 109 -14.87 -5.80 -14.89
CA VAL A 109 -14.64 -6.60 -16.09
C VAL A 109 -15.04 -5.75 -17.29
N VAL A 110 -14.05 -5.37 -18.10
CA VAL A 110 -14.25 -4.61 -19.35
C VAL A 110 -13.89 -5.53 -20.50
N SER A 111 -14.86 -5.85 -21.35
CA SER A 111 -14.68 -6.73 -22.52
C SER A 111 -14.03 -8.10 -22.19
N GLY A 112 -14.35 -8.66 -21.02
CA GLY A 112 -13.81 -9.95 -20.57
C GLY A 112 -12.39 -9.88 -19.99
N GLN A 113 -11.80 -8.69 -19.85
CA GLN A 113 -10.49 -8.48 -19.22
C GLN A 113 -10.61 -7.67 -17.92
N ARG A 114 -9.57 -7.78 -17.07
CA ARG A 114 -9.46 -7.01 -15.83
C ARG A 114 -9.31 -5.52 -16.18
N GLY A 115 -10.30 -4.74 -15.78
CA GLY A 115 -10.31 -3.28 -15.87
C GLY A 115 -9.70 -2.62 -14.63
N GLU A 116 -10.13 -1.39 -14.37
CA GLU A 116 -9.66 -0.60 -13.23
C GLU A 116 -10.11 -1.22 -11.89
N SER A 117 -9.29 -1.06 -10.86
CA SER A 117 -9.67 -1.42 -9.49
C SER A 117 -10.74 -0.46 -9.00
N ILE A 118 -11.83 -1.00 -8.47
CA ILE A 118 -12.93 -0.21 -7.94
C ILE A 118 -13.05 -0.37 -6.43
N SER A 119 -13.41 0.74 -5.77
CA SER A 119 -13.73 0.77 -4.34
C SER A 119 -15.20 1.07 -4.07
N ALA A 120 -15.94 1.49 -5.10
CA ALA A 120 -17.37 1.73 -5.04
C ALA A 120 -18.07 1.14 -6.27
N LEU A 121 -19.29 0.65 -6.08
CA LEU A 121 -20.15 0.12 -7.13
C LEU A 121 -21.56 0.62 -6.92
N ALA A 122 -22.20 1.09 -7.99
CA ALA A 122 -23.60 1.45 -7.98
C ALA A 122 -24.43 0.40 -8.73
N LEU A 123 -25.43 -0.18 -8.07
CA LEU A 123 -26.35 -1.15 -8.68
C LEU A 123 -27.78 -0.83 -8.34
N ALA A 124 -28.68 -1.03 -9.29
CA ALA A 124 -30.11 -0.93 -9.03
C ALA A 124 -30.61 -2.18 -8.27
N ALA A 125 -31.62 -2.01 -7.43
CA ALA A 125 -32.26 -3.15 -6.76
C ALA A 125 -32.79 -4.17 -7.79
N GLY A 126 -32.50 -5.45 -7.58
CA GLY A 126 -32.85 -6.54 -8.50
C GLY A 126 -31.85 -6.77 -9.63
N THR A 127 -30.72 -6.06 -9.65
CA THR A 127 -29.65 -6.27 -10.64
C THR A 127 -28.45 -7.02 -10.05
N GLU A 128 -27.64 -7.58 -10.92
CA GLU A 128 -26.35 -8.17 -10.57
C GLU A 128 -25.25 -7.63 -11.47
N ARG A 129 -24.02 -7.68 -10.95
CA ARG A 129 -22.82 -7.29 -11.67
C ARG A 129 -21.72 -8.27 -11.40
N THR A 130 -21.03 -8.62 -12.48
CA THR A 130 -19.85 -9.47 -12.45
C THR A 130 -18.60 -8.60 -12.41
N LEU A 131 -17.75 -8.89 -11.44
CA LEU A 131 -16.46 -8.26 -11.19
C LEU A 131 -15.37 -9.34 -11.24
N THR A 132 -14.12 -8.91 -11.29
CA THR A 132 -12.97 -9.78 -11.09
C THR A 132 -12.25 -9.40 -9.82
N ALA A 133 -11.68 -10.38 -9.12
CA ALA A 133 -10.92 -10.15 -7.91
C ALA A 133 -9.67 -11.01 -7.91
N ARG A 134 -8.67 -10.57 -7.14
CA ARG A 134 -7.44 -11.33 -6.90
C ARG A 134 -6.93 -11.11 -5.48
N VAL A 135 -6.32 -12.14 -4.92
CA VAL A 135 -5.62 -12.02 -3.64
C VAL A 135 -4.28 -11.34 -3.90
N GLY A 136 -4.16 -10.10 -3.41
CA GLY A 136 -2.95 -9.29 -3.42
C GLY A 136 -2.23 -9.31 -2.08
N GLY A 137 -1.04 -8.73 -2.07
CA GLY A 137 -0.18 -8.69 -0.90
C GLY A 137 0.62 -9.97 -0.68
N TYR A 138 0.21 -11.12 -1.22
CA TYR A 138 0.95 -12.38 -1.14
C TYR A 138 1.46 -12.82 -2.51
N THR A 139 2.52 -13.64 -2.54
CA THR A 139 3.01 -14.28 -3.76
C THR A 139 2.98 -15.79 -3.62
N ARG A 140 3.02 -16.51 -4.75
CA ARG A 140 3.13 -17.97 -4.75
C ARG A 140 4.45 -18.49 -4.15
N GLN A 141 5.46 -17.62 -3.99
CA GLN A 141 6.73 -17.97 -3.35
C GLN A 141 6.63 -17.87 -1.83
N THR A 142 5.98 -16.82 -1.32
CA THR A 142 5.84 -16.63 0.14
C THR A 142 4.67 -17.44 0.72
N HIS A 143 3.59 -17.57 -0.05
CA HIS A 143 2.36 -18.27 0.33
C HIS A 143 1.92 -19.17 -0.85
N PRO A 144 2.56 -20.35 -1.04
CA PRO A 144 2.28 -21.23 -2.18
C PRO A 144 0.91 -21.92 -2.12
N GLY A 145 0.28 -21.99 -0.94
CA GLY A 145 -1.00 -22.68 -0.76
C GLY A 145 -2.21 -21.97 -1.37
N LEU A 146 -3.37 -22.58 -1.17
CA LEU A 146 -4.66 -22.08 -1.64
C LEU A 146 -5.32 -21.22 -0.56
N PHE A 147 -5.82 -20.06 -0.96
CA PHE A 147 -6.69 -19.21 -0.15
C PHE A 147 -8.13 -19.65 -0.33
N THR A 148 -8.81 -19.95 0.77
CA THR A 148 -10.27 -20.12 0.78
C THR A 148 -10.91 -18.75 0.66
N VAL A 149 -11.68 -18.53 -0.40
CA VAL A 149 -12.35 -17.26 -0.70
C VAL A 149 -13.85 -17.36 -0.47
N SER A 150 -14.43 -16.31 0.10
CA SER A 150 -15.86 -16.19 0.36
C SER A 150 -16.33 -14.75 0.20
N GLY A 151 -17.50 -14.56 -0.42
CA GLY A 151 -18.17 -13.26 -0.44
C GLY A 151 -18.69 -12.86 0.94
N ALA A 152 -18.70 -11.57 1.22
CA ALA A 152 -19.25 -10.98 2.43
C ALA A 152 -20.08 -9.74 2.08
N ALA A 153 -21.16 -9.51 2.82
CA ALA A 153 -21.99 -8.34 2.69
C ALA A 153 -22.52 -7.89 4.06
N SER A 154 -22.74 -6.60 4.23
CA SER A 154 -23.25 -6.01 5.47
C SER A 154 -24.77 -6.16 5.64
N THR A 155 -25.47 -6.71 4.65
CA THR A 155 -26.93 -6.90 4.65
C THR A 155 -27.31 -8.18 3.92
N PRO A 156 -28.36 -8.92 4.35
CA PRO A 156 -28.85 -10.10 3.65
C PRO A 156 -29.47 -9.79 2.28
N GLY A 157 -29.83 -8.52 2.01
CA GLY A 157 -30.32 -8.08 0.70
C GLY A 157 -29.26 -8.10 -0.41
N VAL A 158 -27.98 -8.19 -0.05
CA VAL A 158 -26.85 -8.18 -0.97
C VAL A 158 -26.16 -9.54 -0.91
N VAL A 159 -26.10 -10.22 -2.04
CA VAL A 159 -25.50 -11.54 -2.16
C VAL A 159 -24.22 -11.41 -2.97
N VAL A 160 -23.09 -11.78 -2.37
CA VAL A 160 -21.79 -11.81 -3.03
C VAL A 160 -21.36 -13.27 -3.19
N THR A 161 -21.21 -13.72 -4.43
CA THR A 161 -20.75 -15.08 -4.75
C THR A 161 -19.40 -15.04 -5.44
N THR A 162 -18.59 -16.07 -5.20
CA THR A 162 -17.31 -16.26 -5.87
C THR A 162 -17.41 -17.46 -6.80
N SER A 163 -16.83 -17.35 -8.00
CA SER A 163 -16.82 -18.44 -8.98
C SER A 163 -16.04 -19.67 -8.52
N ARG A 164 -15.12 -19.49 -7.59
CA ARG A 164 -14.29 -20.53 -6.98
C ARG A 164 -14.31 -20.35 -5.47
N ALA A 165 -14.20 -21.44 -4.74
CA ALA A 165 -14.04 -21.42 -3.28
C ALA A 165 -12.56 -21.33 -2.86
N GLN A 166 -11.62 -21.65 -3.75
CA GLN A 166 -10.19 -21.67 -3.47
C GLN A 166 -9.40 -21.10 -4.66
N VAL A 167 -8.39 -20.29 -4.38
CA VAL A 167 -7.52 -19.64 -5.40
C VAL A 167 -6.09 -19.48 -4.89
N HIS A 168 -5.12 -19.43 -5.80
CA HIS A 168 -3.76 -19.04 -5.41
C HIS A 168 -3.62 -17.52 -5.26
N ALA A 169 -2.59 -17.09 -4.53
CA ALA A 169 -2.19 -15.69 -4.51
C ALA A 169 -1.90 -15.17 -5.93
N GLY A 170 -2.40 -13.98 -6.24
CA GLY A 170 -2.27 -13.31 -7.55
C GLY A 170 -3.15 -13.88 -8.67
N GLU A 171 -3.87 -14.98 -8.44
CA GLU A 171 -4.79 -15.55 -9.43
C GLU A 171 -6.10 -14.76 -9.49
N ASP A 172 -6.58 -14.54 -10.71
CA ASP A 172 -7.87 -13.90 -10.95
C ASP A 172 -9.02 -14.88 -10.78
N PHE A 173 -10.08 -14.42 -10.13
CA PHE A 173 -11.34 -15.12 -10.01
C PHE A 173 -12.51 -14.16 -10.17
N THR A 174 -13.65 -14.70 -10.59
CA THR A 174 -14.86 -13.91 -10.80
C THR A 174 -15.65 -13.78 -9.50
N VAL A 175 -16.17 -12.58 -9.24
CA VAL A 175 -17.05 -12.25 -8.12
C VAL A 175 -18.35 -11.67 -8.68
N THR A 176 -19.49 -12.22 -8.28
CA THR A 176 -20.80 -11.69 -8.68
C THR A 176 -21.45 -11.03 -7.48
N VAL A 177 -21.81 -9.77 -7.63
CA VAL A 177 -22.56 -8.99 -6.63
C VAL A 177 -23.99 -8.86 -7.12
N ARG A 178 -24.93 -9.42 -6.38
CA ARG A 178 -26.37 -9.37 -6.68
C ARG A 178 -27.11 -8.62 -5.59
N VAL A 179 -27.94 -7.67 -6.00
CA VAL A 179 -28.82 -6.92 -5.09
C VAL A 179 -30.23 -7.45 -5.24
N LEU A 180 -30.83 -7.96 -4.15
CA LEU A 180 -32.19 -8.47 -4.19
C LEU A 180 -33.20 -7.34 -4.46
N PRO A 181 -34.32 -7.60 -5.15
CA PRO A 181 -35.31 -6.56 -5.49
C PRO A 181 -35.92 -5.82 -4.30
N THR A 182 -35.95 -6.47 -3.13
CA THR A 182 -36.51 -5.93 -1.88
C THR A 182 -35.50 -5.11 -1.07
N THR A 183 -34.26 -4.97 -1.56
CA THR A 183 -33.20 -4.25 -0.84
C THR A 183 -33.48 -2.75 -0.86
N PRO A 184 -33.50 -2.08 0.31
CA PRO A 184 -33.67 -0.63 0.37
C PRO A 184 -32.57 0.13 -0.35
N VAL A 185 -32.90 1.34 -0.83
CA VAL A 185 -31.94 2.29 -1.38
C VAL A 185 -31.07 2.82 -0.24
N ASN A 186 -29.81 2.41 -0.20
CA ASN A 186 -28.82 2.85 0.78
C ASN A 186 -27.40 2.50 0.30
N SER A 187 -26.39 2.98 1.03
CA SER A 187 -25.01 2.51 0.92
C SER A 187 -24.80 1.31 1.86
N TYR A 188 -24.22 0.25 1.32
CA TYR A 188 -23.87 -0.99 2.02
C TYR A 188 -22.40 -1.33 1.78
N THR A 189 -21.86 -2.25 2.57
CA THR A 189 -20.52 -2.79 2.34
C THR A 189 -20.65 -4.20 1.79
N ALA A 190 -20.06 -4.44 0.62
CA ALA A 190 -19.86 -5.75 0.04
C ALA A 190 -18.35 -6.06 0.00
N GLY A 191 -17.96 -7.30 -0.18
CA GLY A 191 -16.54 -7.63 -0.24
C GLY A 191 -16.25 -9.10 -0.39
N VAL A 192 -14.95 -9.41 -0.36
CA VAL A 192 -14.42 -10.77 -0.41
C VAL A 192 -13.42 -10.93 0.71
N ASN A 193 -13.57 -12.02 1.46
CA ASN A 193 -12.59 -12.51 2.41
C ASN A 193 -11.84 -13.68 1.79
N ALA A 194 -10.54 -13.72 1.99
CA ALA A 194 -9.66 -14.80 1.58
C ALA A 194 -8.81 -15.22 2.78
N VAL A 195 -8.73 -16.51 3.09
CA VAL A 195 -7.96 -17.01 4.23
C VAL A 195 -7.12 -18.19 3.80
N ILE A 196 -5.83 -18.16 4.13
CA ILE A 196 -4.94 -19.31 4.04
C ILE A 196 -4.57 -19.77 5.45
N THR A 197 -4.38 -21.07 5.63
CA THR A 197 -3.81 -21.63 6.87
C THR A 197 -2.40 -22.12 6.56
N GLN A 198 -1.39 -21.53 7.19
CA GLN A 198 0.02 -21.90 6.99
C GLN A 198 0.69 -22.06 8.35
N GLY A 199 1.31 -23.21 8.59
CA GLY A 199 1.92 -23.51 9.89
C GLY A 199 0.94 -23.43 11.07
N GLY A 200 -0.33 -23.78 10.86
CA GLY A 200 -1.38 -23.70 11.89
C GLY A 200 -1.92 -22.28 12.16
N LYS A 201 -1.35 -21.23 11.53
CA LYS A 201 -1.82 -19.85 11.67
C LYS A 201 -2.74 -19.48 10.50
N ARG A 202 -3.89 -18.86 10.82
CA ARG A 202 -4.77 -18.26 9.81
C ARG A 202 -4.24 -16.90 9.40
N ILE A 203 -4.03 -16.73 8.10
CA ILE A 203 -3.52 -15.51 7.49
C ILE A 203 -4.63 -14.96 6.59
N PRO A 204 -5.27 -13.83 6.97
CA PRO A 204 -6.37 -13.26 6.21
C PRO A 204 -5.88 -12.32 5.11
N ALA A 205 -6.75 -12.14 4.11
CA ALA A 205 -6.80 -11.02 3.19
C ALA A 205 -8.26 -10.64 2.99
N SER A 206 -8.56 -9.35 2.96
CA SER A 206 -9.92 -8.86 2.70
C SER A 206 -9.91 -7.74 1.69
N GLY A 207 -11.01 -7.62 0.95
CA GLY A 207 -11.28 -6.51 0.05
C GLY A 207 -12.73 -6.09 0.23
N THR A 208 -12.95 -4.81 0.47
CA THR A 208 -14.27 -4.23 0.65
C THR A 208 -14.60 -3.29 -0.49
N LEU A 209 -15.87 -3.23 -0.84
CA LEU A 209 -16.47 -2.44 -1.88
C LEU A 209 -17.67 -1.72 -1.28
N GLU A 210 -17.73 -0.40 -1.43
CA GLU A 210 -18.93 0.36 -1.11
C GLU A 210 -19.99 0.10 -2.18
N LEU A 211 -21.14 -0.43 -1.78
CA LEU A 211 -22.24 -0.74 -2.68
C LEU A 211 -23.37 0.26 -2.49
N ASN A 212 -23.54 1.13 -3.47
CA ASN A 212 -24.62 2.10 -3.52
C ASN A 212 -25.82 1.49 -4.25
N VAL A 213 -26.83 1.07 -3.48
CA VAL A 213 -28.08 0.54 -4.03
C VAL A 213 -28.95 1.69 -4.51
N ARG A 214 -29.27 1.69 -5.81
CA ARG A 214 -30.11 2.68 -6.47
C ARG A 214 -31.54 2.16 -6.66
N PRO A 215 -32.52 3.06 -6.83
CA PRO A 215 -33.87 2.67 -7.21
C PRO A 215 -33.85 1.82 -8.48
N ARG A 216 -34.76 0.86 -8.59
CA ARG A 216 -34.97 0.12 -9.83
C ARG A 216 -35.41 1.12 -10.90
N GLN A 217 -34.64 1.24 -11.98
CA GLN A 217 -35.09 2.02 -13.13
C GLN A 217 -36.30 1.29 -13.75
N PRO A 218 -37.40 2.01 -14.04
CA PRO A 218 -38.60 1.44 -14.66
C PRO A 218 -38.35 0.95 -16.09
#